data_AF-A0A258LVY5-F1
#
_entry.id   AF-A0A258LVY5-F1
#
_cell.length_a   1.000
_cell.length_b   1.000
_cell.length_c   1.000
_cell.angle_alpha   90.00
_cell.angle_beta   90.00
_cell.angle_gamma   90.00
#
_symmetry.space_group_name_H-M   'P 1'
#
loop_
_entity.id
_entity.type
_entity.pdbx_description
1 polymer ?
#
loop_
_entity_poly.entity_id
_entity_poly.type
_entity_poly.pdbx_seq_one_letter_code
_entity_poly.pdbx_strand_id
1 'polypeptide(L)'
;MQNDFIRIQEQDFDLTTEVQALRKNDPRVGAVVTFVGTVRDMNDGSQVKGMTLEHYPGMTEKSLEEIIRQARGRWDLYKTLVIHRVGPLFPEDQIVLVAVTSAHRGEAFAA
;
A
#
# COMPACT_ATOMS: atom_id res chain seq x y z
N MET A 1 14.94 -10.39 9.60
CA MET A 1 13.75 -10.76 8.81
C MET A 1 13.20 -9.48 8.21
N GLN A 2 12.95 -9.44 6.91
CA GLN A 2 12.47 -8.24 6.24
C GLN A 2 11.04 -7.95 6.71
N ASN A 3 10.81 -6.74 7.23
CA ASN A 3 9.52 -6.29 7.78
C ASN A 3 8.64 -5.70 6.67
N ASP A 4 8.43 -6.47 5.62
CA ASP A 4 7.66 -6.09 4.46
C ASP A 4 6.39 -6.93 4.43
N PHE A 5 5.24 -6.25 4.39
CA PHE A 5 3.93 -6.87 4.45
C PHE A 5 3.21 -6.62 3.14
N ILE A 6 2.85 -7.69 2.43
CA ILE A 6 2.02 -7.61 1.22
C ILE A 6 0.73 -8.37 1.48
N ARG A 7 -0.41 -7.75 1.20
CA ARG A 7 -1.73 -8.37 1.27
C ARG A 7 -2.53 -8.07 0.02
N ILE A 8 -3.00 -9.13 -0.62
CA ILE A 8 -4.05 -9.08 -1.64
C ILE A 8 -5.34 -9.57 -0.98
N GLN A 9 -6.38 -8.75 -0.95
CA GLN A 9 -7.62 -9.06 -0.23
C GLN A 9 -8.84 -8.42 -0.91
N GLU A 10 -10.04 -8.90 -0.61
CA GLU A 10 -11.26 -8.25 -1.12
C GLU A 10 -11.78 -7.18 -0.16
N GLN A 11 -11.67 -7.47 1.14
CA GLN A 11 -12.20 -6.65 2.21
C GLN A 11 -11.49 -5.30 2.28
N ASP A 12 -12.21 -4.27 2.75
CA ASP A 12 -11.60 -2.97 2.99
C ASP A 12 -10.52 -3.03 4.08
N PHE A 13 -9.66 -2.03 4.12
CA PHE A 13 -8.68 -1.82 5.18
C PHE A 13 -8.99 -0.55 5.98
N ASP A 14 -8.65 -0.57 7.26
CA ASP A 14 -8.72 0.63 8.10
C ASP A 14 -7.34 1.30 8.19
N LEU A 15 -7.19 2.47 7.56
CA LEU A 15 -5.92 3.21 7.50
C LEU A 15 -5.31 3.40 8.89
N THR A 16 -6.12 3.76 9.89
CA THR A 16 -5.63 4.04 11.24
C THR A 16 -5.05 2.80 11.90
N THR A 17 -5.76 1.68 11.82
CA THR A 17 -5.34 0.38 12.36
C THR A 17 -4.04 -0.07 11.72
N GLU A 18 -3.94 0.04 10.38
CA GLU A 18 -2.76 -0.41 9.65
C GLU A 18 -1.52 0.43 9.95
N VAL A 19 -1.66 1.77 9.98
CA VAL A 19 -0.57 2.69 10.35
C VAL A 19 -0.12 2.48 11.79
N GLN A 20 -1.05 2.25 12.71
CA GLN A 20 -0.72 1.96 14.10
C GLN A 20 0.06 0.65 14.22
N ALA A 21 -0.39 -0.42 13.56
CA ALA A 21 0.29 -1.70 13.56
C ALA A 21 1.70 -1.61 12.97
N LEU A 22 1.86 -0.86 11.87
CA LEU A 22 3.14 -0.72 11.18
C LEU A 22 4.21 -0.05 12.06
N ARG A 23 3.88 1.02 12.78
CA ARG A 23 4.84 1.73 13.66
C ARG A 23 4.94 1.16 15.08
N LYS A 24 4.09 0.19 15.44
CA LYS A 24 4.05 -0.36 16.79
C LYS A 24 5.39 -1.01 17.17
N ASN A 25 5.78 -0.81 18.42
CA ASN A 25 6.98 -1.38 19.05
C ASN A 25 8.30 -1.05 18.33
N ASP A 26 8.38 0.06 17.60
CA ASP A 26 9.61 0.51 16.95
C ASP A 26 9.89 1.99 17.25
N PRO A 27 10.65 2.31 18.32
CA PRO A 27 10.91 3.68 18.73
C PRO A 27 11.83 4.45 17.78
N ARG A 28 12.41 3.78 16.77
CA ARG A 28 13.23 4.44 15.75
C ARG A 28 12.39 5.20 14.73
N VAL A 29 11.13 4.82 14.55
CA VAL A 29 10.23 5.40 13.55
C VAL A 29 9.97 6.88 13.86
N GLY A 30 10.55 7.76 13.06
CA GLY A 30 10.29 9.21 13.11
C GLY A 30 9.37 9.69 12.00
N ALA A 31 9.09 8.87 10.99
CA ALA A 31 8.13 9.17 9.93
C ALA A 31 7.34 7.92 9.51
N VAL A 32 6.05 8.13 9.25
CA VAL A 32 5.18 7.20 8.53
C VAL A 32 4.57 7.97 7.36
N VAL A 33 4.75 7.49 6.14
CA VAL A 33 4.10 8.04 4.96
C VAL A 33 3.17 6.99 4.39
N THR A 34 1.98 7.41 4.01
CA THR A 34 0.95 6.56 3.43
C THR A 34 0.43 7.16 2.13
N PHE A 35 0.24 6.31 1.14
CA PHE A 35 -0.55 6.59 -0.05
C PHE A 35 -1.80 5.70 0.00
N VAL A 36 -2.97 6.32 -0.10
CA VAL A 36 -4.25 5.62 -0.27
C VAL A 36 -4.78 5.95 -1.66
N GLY A 37 -4.85 4.95 -2.52
CA GLY A 37 -5.55 5.08 -3.79
C GLY A 37 -7.02 4.75 -3.60
N THR A 38 -7.89 5.50 -4.29
CA THR A 38 -9.34 5.28 -4.30
C THR A 38 -9.85 5.12 -5.73
N VAL A 39 -10.99 4.45 -5.89
CA VAL A 39 -11.67 4.36 -7.18
C VAL A 39 -12.26 5.73 -7.54
N ARG A 40 -12.01 6.17 -8.78
CA ARG A 40 -12.56 7.41 -9.32
C ARG A 40 -13.88 7.15 -10.05
N ASP A 41 -14.76 8.15 -10.05
CA ASP A 41 -16.04 8.13 -10.76
C ASP A 41 -15.91 8.28 -12.29
N MET A 42 -14.72 8.67 -12.77
CA MET A 42 -14.39 8.78 -14.18
C MET A 42 -13.14 7.96 -14.53
N ASN A 43 -13.26 7.17 -15.59
CA ASN A 43 -12.12 6.55 -16.25
C ASN A 43 -12.29 6.69 -17.77
N ASP A 44 -11.26 7.19 -18.45
CA ASP A 44 -11.24 7.42 -19.91
C ASP A 44 -12.46 8.18 -20.48
N GLY A 45 -12.95 9.19 -19.74
CA GLY A 45 -14.09 10.03 -20.17
C GLY A 45 -15.45 9.36 -20.04
N SER A 46 -15.52 8.15 -19.48
CA SER A 46 -16.76 7.43 -19.18
C SER A 46 -17.02 7.41 -17.67
N GLN A 47 -18.29 7.52 -17.29
CA GLN A 47 -18.70 7.41 -15.89
C GLN A 47 -18.61 5.94 -15.46
N VAL A 48 -17.77 5.67 -14.47
CA VAL A 48 -17.57 4.31 -13.94
C VAL A 48 -18.60 4.07 -12.83
N LYS A 49 -19.51 3.13 -13.05
CA LYS A 49 -20.46 2.68 -12.01
C LYS A 49 -19.83 1.69 -11.03
N GLY A 50 -18.72 1.07 -11.41
CA GLY A 50 -17.95 0.11 -10.61
C GLY A 50 -16.94 -0.60 -11.51
N MET A 51 -15.92 -1.19 -10.90
CA MET A 51 -14.93 -2.04 -11.56
C MET A 51 -14.73 -3.32 -10.76
N THR A 52 -14.40 -4.41 -11.45
CA THR A 52 -13.97 -5.65 -10.80
C THR A 52 -12.50 -5.86 -11.12
N LEU A 53 -11.67 -5.91 -10.09
CA LEU A 53 -10.26 -6.23 -10.26
C LEU A 53 -10.02 -7.71 -9.98
N GLU A 54 -9.51 -8.41 -10.99
CA GLU A 54 -8.99 -9.75 -10.83
C GLU A 54 -7.49 -9.68 -10.50
N HIS A 55 -7.01 -10.64 -9.72
CA HIS A 55 -5.57 -10.83 -9.53
C HIS A 55 -5.15 -12.20 -10.04
N TYR A 56 -3.93 -12.25 -10.57
CA TYR A 56 -3.24 -13.50 -10.84
C TYR A 56 -2.44 -13.87 -9.59
N PRO A 57 -2.85 -14.90 -8.82
CA PRO A 57 -2.19 -15.28 -7.58
C PRO A 57 -0.70 -15.52 -7.81
N GLY A 58 0.15 -14.88 -7.01
CA GLY A 58 1.60 -15.03 -7.01
C GLY A 58 2.36 -14.16 -8.01
N MET A 59 1.74 -13.61 -9.05
CA MET A 59 2.43 -12.67 -9.96
C MET A 59 2.41 -11.25 -9.40
N THR A 60 1.26 -10.85 -8.83
CA THR A 60 1.05 -9.53 -8.24
C THR A 60 1.99 -9.35 -7.04
N GLU A 61 2.01 -10.33 -6.14
CA GLU A 61 2.84 -10.33 -4.95
C GLU A 61 4.33 -10.24 -5.31
N LYS A 62 4.81 -11.06 -6.26
CA LYS A 62 6.20 -11.00 -6.73
C LYS A 62 6.59 -9.63 -7.29
N SER A 63 5.68 -9.00 -8.03
CA SER A 63 5.93 -7.67 -8.59
C SER A 63 6.02 -6.61 -7.47
N LEU A 64 5.16 -6.70 -6.46
CA LEU A 64 5.20 -5.83 -5.28
C LEU A 64 6.46 -6.07 -4.43
N GLU A 65 6.87 -7.32 -4.24
CA GLU A 65 8.12 -7.69 -3.55
C GLU A 65 9.34 -7.09 -4.27
N GLU A 66 9.36 -7.13 -5.60
CA GLU A 66 10.43 -6.52 -6.40
C GLU A 66 10.46 -5.00 -6.23
N ILE A 67 9.30 -4.33 -6.27
CA ILE A 67 9.20 -2.87 -6.05
C ILE A 67 9.73 -2.50 -4.65
N ILE A 68 9.29 -3.21 -3.62
CA ILE A 68 9.75 -2.98 -2.24
C ILE A 68 11.26 -3.21 -2.12
N ARG A 69 11.79 -4.25 -2.76
CA ARG A 69 13.23 -4.52 -2.78
C ARG A 69 14.02 -3.38 -3.42
N GLN A 70 13.52 -2.84 -4.54
CA GLN A 70 14.14 -1.69 -5.20
C GLN A 70 14.09 -0.43 -4.32
N ALA A 71 12.96 -0.18 -3.64
CA ALA A 71 12.82 0.95 -2.73
C ALA A 71 13.82 0.83 -1.56
N ARG A 72 13.92 -0.34 -0.93
CA ARG A 72 14.91 -0.60 0.14
C ARG A 72 16.36 -0.51 -0.33
N GLY A 73 16.63 -0.78 -1.60
CA GLY A 73 17.96 -0.58 -2.20
C GLY A 73 18.34 0.90 -2.36
N ARG A 74 17.36 1.82 -2.29
CA ARG A 74 17.53 3.26 -2.51
C ARG A 74 17.36 4.10 -1.24
N TRP A 75 16.51 3.67 -0.32
CA TRP A 75 16.11 4.43 0.88
C TRP A 75 16.17 3.58 2.16
N ASP A 76 16.53 4.22 3.28
CA ASP A 76 16.59 3.55 4.59
C ASP A 76 15.18 3.44 5.21
N LEU A 77 14.51 2.33 4.89
CA LEU A 77 13.16 2.01 5.37
C LEU A 77 13.19 0.98 6.49
N TYR A 78 12.34 1.14 7.50
CA TYR A 78 12.20 0.18 8.60
C TYR A 78 11.18 -0.89 8.30
N LYS A 79 9.93 -0.51 8.01
CA LYS A 79 8.86 -1.43 7.61
C LYS A 79 8.10 -0.89 6.41
N THR A 80 7.58 -1.80 5.58
CA THR A 80 6.70 -1.45 4.46
C THR A 80 5.43 -2.29 4.52
N LEU A 81 4.32 -1.71 4.08
CA LEU A 81 3.04 -2.39 3.93
C LEU A 81 2.44 -2.00 2.58
N VAL A 82 2.06 -3.01 1.81
CA VAL A 82 1.23 -2.86 0.62
C VAL A 82 -0.02 -3.72 0.80
N ILE A 83 -1.19 -3.07 0.76
CA ILE A 83 -2.48 -3.76 0.65
C ILE A 83 -3.05 -3.38 -0.71
N HIS A 84 -3.40 -4.36 -1.53
CA HIS A 84 -4.12 -4.14 -2.77
C HIS A 84 -5.43 -4.88 -2.74
N ARG A 85 -6.54 -4.16 -2.94
CA ARG A 85 -7.86 -4.76 -3.00
C ARG A 85 -8.18 -5.34 -4.37
N VAL A 86 -8.93 -6.42 -4.36
CA VAL A 86 -9.44 -7.14 -5.54
C VAL A 86 -10.93 -7.37 -5.38
N GLY A 87 -11.58 -7.88 -6.42
CA GLY A 87 -13.03 -8.07 -6.45
C GLY A 87 -13.77 -6.78 -6.85
N PRO A 88 -15.08 -6.69 -6.56
CA PRO A 88 -15.91 -5.56 -6.95
C PRO A 88 -15.59 -4.33 -6.11
N LEU A 89 -15.39 -3.19 -6.78
CA LEU A 89 -15.08 -1.89 -6.19
C LEU A 89 -15.89 -0.78 -6.86
N PHE A 90 -16.30 0.20 -6.07
CA PHE A 90 -17.15 1.32 -6.48
C PHE A 90 -16.42 2.64 -6.28
N PRO A 91 -16.84 3.73 -6.95
CA PRO A 91 -16.28 5.06 -6.70
C PRO A 91 -16.18 5.38 -5.21
N GLU A 92 -15.08 6.03 -4.82
CA GLU A 92 -14.70 6.36 -3.43
C GLU A 92 -14.14 5.18 -2.61
N ASP A 93 -14.31 3.92 -3.04
CA ASP A 93 -13.69 2.79 -2.34
C ASP A 93 -12.17 2.93 -2.32
N GLN A 94 -11.57 2.66 -1.15
CA GLN A 94 -10.13 2.49 -1.04
C GLN A 94 -9.72 1.24 -1.82
N ILE A 95 -8.71 1.34 -2.69
CA ILE A 95 -8.26 0.22 -3.54
C ILE A 95 -6.83 -0.22 -3.22
N VAL A 96 -5.98 0.71 -2.77
CA VAL A 96 -4.59 0.41 -2.45
C VAL A 96 -4.14 1.23 -1.24
N LEU A 97 -3.41 0.58 -0.34
CA LEU A 97 -2.62 1.22 0.69
C LEU A 97 -1.15 0.90 0.43
N VAL A 98 -0.32 1.93 0.31
CA VAL A 98 1.13 1.81 0.47
C VAL A 98 1.52 2.60 1.70
N ALA A 99 2.23 1.98 2.63
CA ALA A 99 2.70 2.63 3.84
C ALA A 99 4.15 2.24 4.13
N VAL A 100 4.98 3.23 4.44
CA VAL A 100 6.39 3.04 4.76
C VAL A 100 6.76 3.77 6.04
N THR A 101 7.73 3.23 6.78
CA THR A 101 8.29 3.85 7.97
C THR A 101 9.79 4.07 7.84
N SER A 102 10.30 5.17 8.38
CA SER A 102 11.72 5.50 8.40
C SER A 102 12.06 6.41 9.60
N ALA A 103 13.35 6.75 9.76
CA ALA A 103 13.78 7.76 10.72
C ALA A 103 13.23 9.16 10.40
N HIS A 104 13.17 9.52 9.11
CA HIS A 104 12.94 10.88 8.66
C HIS A 104 12.04 10.93 7.44
N ARG A 105 11.24 12.00 7.35
CA ARG A 105 10.25 12.18 6.28
C ARG A 105 10.83 12.10 4.87
N GLY A 106 12.10 12.49 4.67
CA GLY A 106 12.74 12.52 3.34
C GLY A 106 12.72 11.15 2.68
N GLU A 107 13.27 10.14 3.37
CA GLU A 107 13.25 8.75 2.90
C GLU A 107 11.83 8.22 2.72
N ALA A 108 10.93 8.52 3.66
CA ALA A 108 9.56 8.00 3.62
C ALA A 108 8.72 8.59 2.47
N PHE A 109 8.94 9.85 2.10
CA PHE A 109 8.22 10.46 0.96
C PHE A 109 8.82 10.08 -0.40
N ALA A 110 10.12 9.79 -0.45
CA ALA A 110 10.81 9.46 -1.70
C ALA A 110 10.64 7.99 -2.11
N ALA A 111 10.44 7.11 -1.15
CA ALA A 111 10.22 5.67 -1.34
C ALA A 111 8.87 5.32 -1.95
#